data_AF-A0A2R7L9I6-F1
#
_entry.id   AF-A0A2R7L9I6-F1
#
_cell.length_a   1.000
_cell.length_b   1.000
_cell.length_c   1.000
_cell.angle_alpha   90.00
_cell.angle_beta   90.00
_cell.angle_gamma   90.00
#
_symmetry.space_group_name_H-M   'P 1'
#
loop_
_entity.id
_entity.type
_entity.pdbx_description
1 polymer ?
#
loop_
_entity_poly.entity_id
_entity_poly.type
_entity_poly.pdbx_seq_one_letter_code
_entity_poly.pdbx_strand_id
1 'polypeptide(L)' 'MAYGFLDTLVTPAVRAAQAANGSAASWSAFDGDRTFDRFTDNEAAFIADRDSIYLASISESGWPYVQHRGGPKGFLKVL' A
#
# COMPACT_ATOMS: atom_id res chain seq x y z
N MET A 1 1.68 2.23 -9.40
CA MET A 1 1.69 1.66 -8.04
C MET A 1 1.03 0.30 -8.08
N ALA A 2 1.75 -0.72 -7.67
CA ALA A 2 1.31 -2.10 -7.78
C ALA A 2 0.11 -2.38 -6.87
N TYR A 3 -0.91 -2.98 -7.46
CA TYR A 3 -2.15 -3.33 -6.80
C TYR A 3 -2.24 -4.85 -6.59
N GLY A 4 -1.14 -5.56 -6.37
CA GLY A 4 -1.19 -7.01 -6.10
C GLY A 4 -2.10 -7.36 -4.92
N PHE A 5 -2.21 -6.46 -3.94
CA PHE A 5 -3.19 -6.60 -2.86
C PHE A 5 -4.65 -6.57 -3.36
N LEU A 6 -4.96 -5.91 -4.48
CA LEU A 6 -6.32 -5.91 -5.03
C LEU A 6 -6.73 -7.29 -5.54
N ASP A 7 -5.78 -8.15 -5.95
CA ASP A 7 -6.11 -9.53 -6.31
C ASP A 7 -6.66 -10.30 -5.10
N THR A 8 -6.21 -9.93 -3.89
CA THR A 8 -6.69 -10.50 -2.62
C THR A 8 -7.90 -9.76 -2.05
N LEU A 9 -7.92 -8.42 -2.16
CA LEU A 9 -8.89 -7.56 -1.46
C LEU A 9 -10.12 -7.18 -2.30
N VAL A 10 -10.09 -7.34 -3.62
CA VAL A 10 -11.25 -7.04 -4.49
C VAL A 10 -12.19 -8.24 -4.54
N THR A 11 -12.96 -8.40 -3.48
CA THR A 11 -14.01 -9.42 -3.37
C THR A 11 -15.24 -9.05 -4.21
N PRO A 12 -16.16 -9.99 -4.48
CA PRO A 12 -17.43 -9.68 -5.13
C PRO A 12 -18.23 -8.58 -4.42
N ALA A 13 -18.20 -8.56 -3.08
CA ALA A 13 -18.87 -7.52 -2.29
C ALA A 13 -18.24 -6.13 -2.51
N VAL A 14 -16.91 -6.05 -2.61
CA VAL A 14 -16.21 -4.79 -2.93
C VAL A 14 -16.59 -4.29 -4.32
N ARG A 15 -16.68 -5.17 -5.32
CA ARG A 15 -17.11 -4.79 -6.68
C ARG A 15 -18.55 -4.28 -6.70
N ALA A 16 -19.45 -4.93 -5.96
CA ALA A 16 -20.83 -4.47 -5.83
C ALA A 16 -20.91 -3.08 -5.18
N ALA A 17 -20.12 -2.83 -4.13
CA ALA A 17 -20.03 -1.51 -3.50
C ALA A 17 -19.44 -0.44 -4.43
N GLN A 18 -18.42 -0.78 -5.23
CA GLN A 18 -17.85 0.13 -6.24
C GLN A 18 -18.89 0.52 -7.30
N ALA A 19 -19.71 -0.43 -7.75
CA ALA A 19 -20.80 -0.16 -8.69
C ALA A 19 -21.87 0.75 -8.06
N ALA A 20 -22.31 0.44 -6.83
CA ALA A 20 -23.30 1.23 -6.12
C ALA A 20 -22.84 2.68 -5.85
N ASN A 21 -21.54 2.87 -5.60
CA ASN A 21 -20.95 4.18 -5.34
C ASN A 21 -20.40 4.88 -6.59
N GLY A 22 -20.65 4.33 -7.80
CA GLY A 22 -20.25 4.94 -9.07
C GLY A 22 -18.73 4.97 -9.34
N SER A 23 -17.91 4.29 -8.54
CA SER A 23 -16.45 4.27 -8.69
C SER A 23 -15.94 3.14 -9.58
N ALA A 24 -16.83 2.25 -10.04
CA ALA A 24 -16.46 1.08 -10.84
C ALA A 24 -15.67 1.43 -12.12
N ALA A 25 -16.05 2.50 -12.81
CA ALA A 25 -15.37 2.92 -14.04
C ALA A 25 -13.89 3.29 -13.81
N SER A 26 -13.59 3.98 -12.70
CA SER A 26 -12.22 4.37 -12.32
C SER A 26 -11.30 3.18 -12.03
N TRP A 27 -11.87 2.05 -11.60
CA TRP A 27 -11.14 0.81 -11.33
C TRP A 27 -11.07 -0.14 -12.53
N SER A 28 -11.91 0.07 -13.55
CA SER A 28 -11.96 -0.76 -14.76
C SER A 28 -10.91 -0.39 -15.82
N ALA A 29 -10.37 0.83 -15.75
CA ALA A 29 -9.52 1.39 -16.81
C ALA A 29 -8.01 1.18 -16.62
N PHE A 30 -7.57 0.40 -15.62
CA PHE A 30 -6.13 0.20 -15.36
C PHE A 30 -5.57 -1.00 -16.14
N ASP A 31 -4.92 -0.68 -17.26
CA ASP A 31 -4.34 -1.61 -18.24
C ASP A 31 -2.80 -1.77 -18.10
N GLY A 32 -2.22 -1.23 -17.02
CA GLY A 32 -0.77 -1.26 -16.79
C GLY A 32 -0.25 -2.57 -16.20
N ASP A 33 1.04 -2.85 -16.39
CA ASP A 33 1.75 -3.95 -15.72
C ASP A 33 1.67 -3.78 -14.20
N ARG A 34 1.09 -4.79 -13.54
CA ARG A 34 0.85 -4.82 -12.09
C ARG A 34 1.97 -5.51 -11.33
N THR A 35 2.93 -6.09 -12.05
CA THR A 35 4.08 -6.75 -11.45
C THR A 35 5.11 -5.71 -11.03
N PHE A 36 5.38 -5.67 -9.73
CA PHE A 36 6.41 -4.84 -9.16
C PHE A 36 6.91 -5.54 -7.90
N ASP A 37 8.12 -6.07 -7.97
CA ASP A 37 8.79 -6.77 -6.87
C ASP A 37 9.99 -5.97 -6.33
N ARG A 38 10.30 -4.80 -6.90
CA ARG A 38 11.48 -3.99 -6.58
C ARG A 38 11.19 -2.51 -6.64
N PHE A 39 11.62 -1.73 -5.64
CA PHE A 39 11.52 -0.27 -5.68
C PHE A 39 12.26 0.35 -6.87
N THR A 40 11.68 1.38 -7.49
CA THR A 40 12.39 2.25 -8.43
C THR A 40 13.00 3.44 -7.69
N ASP A 41 13.74 4.27 -8.42
CA ASP A 41 14.29 5.53 -7.92
C ASP A 41 13.21 6.46 -7.35
N ASN A 42 11.99 6.45 -7.90
CA ASN A 42 10.89 7.28 -7.40
C ASN A 42 10.44 6.83 -6.01
N GLU A 43 10.22 5.53 -5.80
CA GLU A 43 9.85 5.01 -4.48
C GLU A 43 11.00 5.17 -3.49
N ALA A 44 12.24 4.92 -3.92
CA ALA A 44 13.41 5.07 -3.07
C ALA A 44 13.61 6.52 -2.61
N ALA A 45 13.47 7.51 -3.51
CA ALA A 45 13.52 8.93 -3.17
C ALA A 45 12.37 9.33 -2.25
N PHE A 46 11.15 8.83 -2.51
CA PHE A 46 10.00 9.05 -1.63
C PHE A 46 10.32 8.56 -0.21
N ILE A 47 10.81 7.32 -0.07
CA ILE A 47 11.14 6.69 1.22
C ILE A 47 12.23 7.50 1.96
N ALA A 48 13.28 7.91 1.26
CA ALA A 48 14.41 8.64 1.85
C ALA A 48 14.01 10.02 2.42
N ASP A 49 12.99 10.67 1.84
CA ASP A 49 12.50 11.97 2.29
C ASP A 49 11.46 11.87 3.42
N ARG A 50 11.09 10.66 3.88
CA ARG A 50 10.19 10.48 5.02
C ARG A 50 10.92 10.68 6.34
N ASP A 51 10.21 11.34 7.26
CA ASP A 51 10.59 11.59 8.65
C ASP A 51 9.67 10.83 9.63
N SER A 52 8.71 10.07 9.12
CA SER A 52 7.73 9.31 9.90
C SER A 52 7.19 8.11 9.12
N ILE A 53 6.84 7.04 9.86
CA ILE A 53 6.17 5.86 9.35
C ILE A 53 5.15 5.31 10.37
N TYR A 54 4.17 4.57 9.85
CA TYR A 54 3.35 3.65 10.62
C TYR A 54 3.80 2.22 10.34
N LEU A 55 4.13 1.46 11.39
CA LEU A 55 4.46 0.05 11.32
C LEU A 55 3.29 -0.77 11.86
N ALA A 56 2.65 -1.53 10.99
CA ALA A 56 1.65 -2.51 11.36
C ALA A 56 2.31 -3.88 11.58
N SER A 57 2.03 -4.51 12.72
CA SER A 57 2.50 -5.84 13.10
C SER A 57 1.39 -6.62 13.78
N ILE A 58 1.65 -7.89 14.09
CA ILE A 58 0.77 -8.74 14.90
C ILE A 58 1.57 -9.15 16.13
N SER A 59 1.00 -9.03 17.32
CA SER A 59 1.64 -9.53 18.56
C SER A 59 1.73 -11.05 18.55
N GLU A 60 2.52 -11.62 19.48
CA GLU A 60 2.57 -13.07 19.69
C GLU A 60 1.16 -13.67 19.92
N SER A 61 0.29 -12.93 20.59
CA SER A 61 -1.10 -13.33 20.85
C SER A 61 -2.05 -13.19 19.64
N GLY A 62 -1.57 -12.75 18.48
CA GLY A 62 -2.40 -12.56 17.29
C GLY A 62 -3.14 -11.22 17.25
N TRP A 63 -2.94 -10.33 18.23
CA TRP A 63 -3.61 -9.03 18.25
C TRP A 63 -2.92 -8.04 17.31
N PRO A 64 -3.67 -7.35 16.43
CA PRO A 64 -3.11 -6.32 15.56
C PRO A 64 -2.52 -5.17 16.38
N TYR A 65 -1.37 -4.67 15.94
CA TYR A 65 -0.69 -3.55 16.58
C TYR A 65 -0.12 -2.58 15.54
N VAL A 66 -0.33 -1.29 15.77
CA VAL A 66 0.17 -0.23 14.89
C VAL A 66 0.99 0.75 15.71
N GLN A 67 2.20 1.03 15.26
CA GLN A 67 3.12 1.97 15.92
C GLN A 67 3.51 3.08 14.97
N HIS A 68 3.47 4.31 15.47
CA HIS A 68 4.13 5.42 14.80
C HIS A 68 5.62 5.47 15.18
N ARG A 69 6.49 5.67 14.20
CA ARG A 69 7.93 5.88 14.38
C ARG A 69 8.33 7.13 13.61
N GLY A 70 9.04 8.04 14.25
CA GLY A 70 9.55 9.27 13.63
C GLY A 70 11.05 9.44 13.81
N GLY A 71 11.69 10.15 12.89
CA GLY A 71 13.12 10.44 12.89
C GLY A 71 13.48 11.53 11.87
N PRO A 72 14.72 12.02 11.85
CA PRO A 72 15.15 12.96 10.81
C PRO A 72 15.08 12.33 9.41
N LYS A 73 14.97 13.14 8.36
CA LYS A 73 15.02 12.65 6.97
C LYS A 73 16.23 11.74 6.74
N GLY A 74 16.02 10.64 6.03
CA GLY A 74 17.02 9.58 5.84
C GLY A 74 17.13 8.56 6.99
N PHE A 75 16.30 8.65 8.05
CA PHE A 75 16.26 7.60 9.09
C PHE A 75 15.77 6.25 8.55
N LEU A 76 14.87 6.28 7.56
CA LEU A 76 14.38 5.10 6.85
C LEU A 76 15.25 4.85 5.62
N LYS A 77 15.69 3.60 5.43
CA LYS A 77 16.62 3.19 4.37
C LYS A 77 16.05 2.07 3.54
N VAL A 78 16.20 2.18 2.22
CA VAL A 78 16.04 1.07 1.29
C VAL A 78 17.32 0.23 1.32
N LEU A 79 17.20 -1.09 1.35
CA LEU A 79 18.31 -2.07 1.39
C LEU A 79 18.45 -2.84 0.09
#